data_AF-A0A969JRC4-F1
#
_entry.id   AF-A0A969JRC4-F1
#
_cell.length_a   1.000
_cell.length_b   1.000
_cell.length_c   1.000
_cell.angle_alpha   90.00
_cell.angle_beta   90.00
_cell.angle_gamma   90.00
#
_symmetry.space_group_name_H-M   'P 1'
#
loop_
_entity.id
_entity.type
_entity.pdbx_description
1 polymer ?
#
loop_
_entity_poly.entity_id
_entity_poly.type
_entity_poly.pdbx_seq_one_letter_code
_entity_poly.pdbx_strand_id
1 'polypeptide(L)'
;MQYGSTVLFVDEVSDVLAFYHRAFGFETKFYDPEFGFAVLDVAGGDIAFASHDAGRRMMPDTYRRPDSGHPESVEIAFYSSDITAAYERGALAAGALSLAAPRPCLGVRQWLTLEVLRAVSSDSVHHLTQRLKNTTMGVPN
;
A
#
# COMPACT_ATOMS: atom_id res chain seq x y z
N MET A 1 28.57 3.69 -3.70
CA MET A 1 27.13 3.99 -3.74
C MET A 1 26.42 3.09 -2.72
N GLN A 2 25.31 3.54 -2.15
CA GLN A 2 24.51 2.80 -1.15
C GLN A 2 23.04 2.82 -1.59
N TYR A 3 22.29 1.77 -1.26
CA TYR A 3 20.84 1.72 -1.53
C TYR A 3 20.12 2.72 -0.62
N GLY A 4 19.23 3.53 -1.23
CA GLY A 4 18.46 4.55 -0.52
C GLY A 4 17.11 4.01 -0.04
N SER A 5 16.17 3.82 -0.98
CA SER A 5 14.83 3.33 -0.71
C SER A 5 14.14 2.89 -1.99
N THR A 6 13.01 2.21 -1.84
CA THR A 6 12.03 2.02 -2.91
C THR A 6 10.91 3.03 -2.69
N VAL A 7 10.57 3.83 -3.72
CA VAL A 7 9.51 4.84 -3.65
C VAL A 7 8.33 4.39 -4.50
N LEU A 8 7.15 4.27 -3.91
CA LEU A 8 5.90 3.99 -4.61
C LEU A 8 5.08 5.28 -4.77
N PHE A 9 4.57 5.50 -5.98
CA PHE A 9 3.73 6.66 -6.26
C PHE A 9 2.27 6.33 -6.06
N VAL A 10 1.59 7.13 -5.24
CA VAL A 10 0.22 6.91 -4.80
C VAL A 10 -0.57 8.22 -4.90
N ASP A 11 -1.90 8.19 -4.82
CA ASP A 11 -2.65 9.44 -4.77
C ASP A 11 -2.58 10.10 -3.39
N GLU A 12 -2.88 9.33 -2.33
CA GLU A 12 -3.04 9.85 -0.97
C GLU A 12 -2.05 9.19 -0.02
N VAL A 13 -0.95 9.88 0.26
CA VAL A 13 0.15 9.36 1.10
C VAL A 13 -0.33 9.04 2.52
N SER A 14 -1.18 9.89 3.11
CA SER A 14 -1.70 9.68 4.46
C SER A 14 -2.54 8.40 4.58
N ASP A 15 -3.32 8.07 3.56
CA ASP A 15 -4.16 6.88 3.56
C ASP A 15 -3.32 5.61 3.52
N VAL A 16 -2.23 5.64 2.76
CA VAL A 16 -1.27 4.53 2.66
C VAL A 16 -0.52 4.35 3.98
N LEU A 17 -0.04 5.42 4.60
CA LEU A 17 0.59 5.35 5.93
C LEU A 17 -0.35 4.75 6.97
N ALA A 18 -1.60 5.23 7.00
CA ALA A 18 -2.61 4.73 7.92
C ALA A 18 -2.96 3.26 7.64
N PHE A 19 -2.95 2.84 6.37
CA PHE A 19 -3.13 1.43 6.00
C PHE A 19 -2.00 0.56 6.54
N TYR A 20 -0.73 0.89 6.27
CA TYR A 20 0.40 0.06 6.70
C TYR A 20 0.53 -0.01 8.23
N HIS A 21 0.22 1.09 8.94
CA HIS A 21 0.13 1.08 10.39
C HIS A 21 -0.99 0.15 10.88
N ARG A 22 -2.21 0.24 10.33
CA ARG A 22 -3.33 -0.63 10.76
C ARG A 22 -3.12 -2.11 10.39
N ALA A 23 -2.58 -2.38 9.22
CA ALA A 23 -2.44 -3.74 8.69
C ALA A 23 -1.29 -4.50 9.34
N PHE A 24 -0.15 -3.83 9.56
CA PHE A 24 1.11 -4.48 9.94
C PHE A 24 1.81 -3.84 11.13
N GLY A 25 1.31 -2.71 11.65
CA GLY A 25 1.92 -2.00 12.77
C GLY A 25 3.22 -1.27 12.41
N PHE A 26 3.43 -0.94 11.14
CA PHE A 26 4.60 -0.17 10.73
C PHE A 26 4.45 1.31 11.10
N GLU A 27 5.53 1.87 11.62
CA GLU A 27 5.60 3.27 12.04
C GLU A 27 6.05 4.18 10.90
N THR A 28 5.73 5.47 11.01
CA THR A 28 6.19 6.47 10.05
C THR A 28 7.51 7.08 10.53
N LYS A 29 8.58 6.88 9.75
CA LYS A 29 9.92 7.42 10.03
C LYS A 29 10.00 8.92 9.68
N PHE A 30 9.39 9.30 8.57
CA PHE A 30 9.38 10.67 8.06
C PHE A 30 8.09 10.93 7.29
N TYR A 31 7.54 12.15 7.43
CA TYR A 31 6.38 12.57 6.66
C TYR A 31 6.44 14.08 6.38
N ASP A 32 6.35 14.42 5.10
CA ASP A 32 6.18 15.77 4.59
C ASP A 32 4.82 15.85 3.84
N PRO A 33 3.78 16.42 4.47
CA PRO A 33 2.46 16.53 3.86
C PRO A 33 2.41 17.55 2.72
N GLU A 34 3.24 18.59 2.72
CA GLU A 34 3.23 19.65 1.70
C GLU A 34 3.89 19.18 0.40
N PHE A 35 5.02 18.48 0.54
CA PHE A 35 5.64 17.81 -0.59
C PHE A 35 4.84 16.57 -1.01
N GLY A 36 4.14 15.93 -0.07
CA GLY A 36 3.41 14.69 -0.31
C GLY A 36 4.38 13.52 -0.41
N PHE A 37 5.25 13.37 0.59
CA PHE A 37 6.25 12.31 0.65
C PHE A 37 6.36 11.75 2.07
N ALA A 38 6.53 10.44 2.19
CA ALA A 38 6.69 9.78 3.47
C ALA A 38 7.61 8.57 3.37
N VAL A 39 8.13 8.16 4.52
CA VAL A 39 8.96 6.96 4.68
C VAL A 39 8.43 6.15 5.85
N LEU A 40 8.16 4.88 5.63
CA LEU A 40 7.87 3.91 6.68
C LEU A 40 9.17 3.38 7.30
N ASP A 41 9.13 3.15 8.60
CA ASP A 41 10.17 2.43 9.32
C ASP A 41 9.90 0.92 9.20
N VAL A 42 10.69 0.24 8.37
CA VAL A 42 10.57 -1.20 8.15
C VAL A 42 11.92 -1.87 8.39
N ALA A 43 11.90 -2.97 9.13
CA ALA A 43 13.09 -3.76 9.38
C ALA A 43 13.67 -4.28 8.05
N GLY A 44 14.91 -3.89 7.73
CA GLY A 44 15.61 -4.32 6.52
C GLY A 44 15.65 -3.30 5.38
N GLY A 45 15.00 -2.14 5.51
CA GLY A 45 15.15 -1.03 4.57
C GLY A 45 13.98 -0.05 4.58
N ASP A 46 14.18 1.13 4.00
CA ASP A 46 13.15 2.16 3.92
C ASP A 46 12.22 1.92 2.74
N ILE A 47 10.91 1.92 3.00
CA ILE A 47 9.85 2.01 1.98
C ILE A 47 9.30 3.42 2.00
N ALA A 48 9.35 4.10 0.86
CA ALA A 48 8.88 5.46 0.71
C ALA A 48 7.62 5.53 -0.16
N PHE A 49 6.80 6.53 0.10
CA PHE A 49 5.61 6.85 -0.68
C PHE A 49 5.68 8.30 -1.11
N ALA A 50 5.29 8.56 -2.35
CA ALA A 50 5.23 9.89 -2.92
C ALA A 50 3.88 10.08 -3.60
N SER A 51 3.28 11.26 -3.48
CA SER A 51 2.11 11.61 -4.26
C SER A 51 2.44 11.64 -5.75
N HIS A 52 1.46 11.40 -6.62
CA HIS A 52 1.63 11.61 -8.06
C HIS A 52 2.10 13.04 -8.39
N ASP A 53 1.68 14.04 -7.61
CA ASP A 53 2.14 15.42 -7.76
C ASP A 53 3.58 15.64 -7.28
N ALA A 54 4.03 14.92 -6.25
CA ALA A 54 5.45 14.86 -5.91
C ALA A 54 6.26 14.26 -7.05
N GLY A 55 5.78 13.17 -7.67
CA GLY A 55 6.41 12.56 -8.84
C GLY A 55 6.58 13.53 -10.01
N ARG A 56 5.55 14.32 -10.33
CA ARG A 56 5.62 15.38 -11.35
C ARG A 56 6.64 16.47 -11.01
N ARG A 57 6.74 16.86 -9.74
CA ARG A 57 7.72 17.86 -9.25
C ARG A 57 9.14 17.33 -9.29
N MET A 58 9.36 16.07 -8.93
CA MET A 58 10.68 15.41 -8.92
C MET A 58 11.19 15.12 -10.33
N MET A 59 10.29 14.73 -11.23
CA MET A 59 10.61 14.30 -12.60
C MET A 59 9.72 15.07 -13.58
N PRO A 60 9.96 16.38 -13.75
CA PRO A 60 9.21 17.19 -14.70
C PRO A 60 9.30 16.58 -16.10
N ASP A 61 8.19 16.67 -16.84
CA ASP A 61 8.02 16.21 -18.23
C ASP A 61 8.17 14.70 -18.50
N THR A 62 8.58 13.91 -17.51
CA THR A 62 8.90 12.49 -17.67
C THR A 62 8.04 11.59 -16.80
N TYR A 63 7.58 12.09 -15.65
CA TYR A 63 6.65 11.35 -14.81
C TYR A 63 5.35 11.04 -15.54
N ARG A 64 5.02 9.74 -15.62
CA ARG A 64 3.73 9.26 -16.11
C ARG A 64 3.06 8.48 -14.99
N ARG A 65 1.88 8.94 -14.60
CA ARG A 65 1.02 8.17 -13.71
C ARG A 65 0.59 6.88 -14.45
N PRO A 66 0.71 5.70 -13.82
CA PRO A 66 0.22 4.46 -14.38
C PRO A 66 -1.29 4.49 -14.63
N ASP A 67 -1.74 3.79 -15.68
CA ASP A 67 -3.17 3.66 -15.98
C ASP A 67 -3.87 2.82 -14.89
N SER A 68 -5.02 3.29 -14.44
CA SER A 68 -5.82 2.61 -13.41
C SER A 68 -6.32 1.25 -13.92
N GLY A 69 -6.27 0.21 -13.07
CA GLY A 69 -6.91 -1.08 -13.33
C GLY A 69 -5.99 -2.30 -13.36
N HIS A 70 -4.67 -2.08 -13.39
CA HIS A 70 -3.67 -3.15 -13.29
C HIS A 70 -2.80 -2.97 -12.04
N PRO A 71 -2.26 -4.05 -11.46
CA PRO A 71 -1.25 -3.93 -10.41
C PRO A 71 -0.01 -3.24 -10.97
N GLU A 72 0.60 -2.41 -10.15
CA GLU A 72 1.89 -1.79 -10.46
C GLU A 72 2.94 -2.88 -10.73
N SER A 73 3.90 -2.61 -11.63
CA SER A 73 5.01 -3.53 -11.94
C SER A 73 6.07 -3.61 -10.83
N VAL A 74 5.67 -3.40 -9.58
CA VAL A 74 6.52 -3.39 -8.38
C VAL A 74 5.86 -4.26 -7.31
N GLU A 75 6.64 -5.15 -6.71
CA GLU A 75 6.22 -5.98 -5.57
C GLU A 75 7.02 -5.60 -4.32
N ILE A 76 6.33 -5.58 -3.18
CA ILE A 76 6.95 -5.49 -1.86
C ILE A 76 6.54 -6.73 -1.06
N ALA A 77 7.54 -7.51 -0.63
CA ALA A 77 7.33 -8.70 0.18
C ALA A 77 7.80 -8.48 1.62
N PHE A 78 7.04 -9.02 2.58
CA PHE A 78 7.42 -9.03 4.00
C PHE A 78 7.56 -10.46 4.50
N TYR A 79 8.32 -10.67 5.57
CA TYR A 79 8.33 -11.94 6.28
C TYR A 79 7.40 -11.86 7.49
N SER A 80 6.59 -12.89 7.69
CA SER A 80 5.78 -13.06 8.89
C SER A 80 5.94 -14.47 9.42
N SER A 81 6.00 -14.61 10.76
CA SER A 81 5.93 -15.92 11.42
C SER A 81 4.51 -16.51 11.39
N ASP A 82 3.50 -15.68 11.12
CA ASP A 82 2.10 -16.07 10.94
C ASP A 82 1.55 -15.34 9.70
N ILE A 83 1.72 -15.99 8.55
CA ILE A 83 1.27 -15.46 7.25
C ILE A 83 -0.26 -15.29 7.22
N THR A 84 -1.00 -16.27 7.74
CA THR A 84 -2.47 -16.26 7.73
C THR A 84 -2.99 -15.08 8.54
N ALA A 85 -2.41 -14.80 9.71
CA ALA A 85 -2.75 -13.63 10.50
C ALA A 85 -2.49 -12.31 9.78
N ALA A 86 -1.28 -12.14 9.24
CA ALA A 86 -0.89 -10.91 8.55
C ALA A 86 -1.77 -10.65 7.32
N TYR A 87 -2.15 -11.71 6.61
CA TYR A 87 -3.01 -11.63 5.44
C TYR A 87 -4.48 -11.37 5.82
N GLU A 88 -5.12 -12.24 6.60
CA GLU A 88 -6.55 -12.16 6.88
C GLU A 88 -6.90 -11.06 7.88
N ARG A 89 -6.19 -11.03 9.02
CA ARG A 89 -6.50 -10.11 10.13
C ARG A 89 -5.80 -8.76 10.00
N GLY A 90 -4.66 -8.71 9.32
CA GLY A 90 -3.94 -7.47 9.03
C GLY A 90 -4.46 -6.83 7.76
N ALA A 91 -4.06 -7.37 6.61
CA ALA A 91 -4.23 -6.71 5.33
C ALA A 91 -5.70 -6.65 4.86
N LEU A 92 -6.41 -7.78 4.85
CA LEU A 92 -7.81 -7.80 4.40
C LEU A 92 -8.72 -6.97 5.31
N ALA A 93 -8.56 -7.09 6.63
CA ALA A 93 -9.32 -6.29 7.59
C ALA A 93 -9.02 -4.78 7.49
N ALA A 94 -7.79 -4.41 7.09
CA ALA A 94 -7.41 -3.02 6.83
C ALA A 94 -7.90 -2.48 5.48
N GLY A 95 -8.59 -3.30 4.67
CA GLY A 95 -9.24 -2.89 3.42
C GLY A 95 -8.43 -3.20 2.16
N ALA A 96 -7.39 -4.01 2.24
CA ALA A 96 -6.66 -4.42 1.05
C ALA A 96 -7.45 -5.43 0.21
N LEU A 97 -7.24 -5.35 -1.11
CA LEU A 97 -7.82 -6.29 -2.07
C LEU A 97 -6.86 -7.45 -2.29
N SER A 98 -7.30 -8.67 -1.99
CA SER A 98 -6.58 -9.87 -2.41
C SER A 98 -6.71 -10.10 -3.91
N LEU A 99 -5.57 -10.32 -4.53
CA LEU A 99 -5.41 -10.69 -5.92
C LEU A 99 -4.73 -12.08 -6.03
N ALA A 100 -4.02 -12.54 -4.99
CA ALA A 100 -3.68 -13.96 -4.78
C ALA A 100 -3.71 -14.35 -3.28
N ALA A 101 -4.13 -15.57 -2.99
CA ALA A 101 -4.09 -16.11 -1.63
C ALA A 101 -2.67 -16.56 -1.24
N PRO A 102 -2.28 -16.50 0.06
CA PRO A 102 -0.98 -16.97 0.50
C PRO A 102 -0.78 -18.44 0.17
N ARG A 103 0.35 -18.77 -0.45
CA ARG A 103 0.71 -20.16 -0.77
C ARG A 103 1.87 -20.62 0.13
N PRO A 104 1.77 -21.80 0.76
CA PRO A 104 2.91 -22.39 1.45
C PRO A 104 4.04 -22.65 0.45
N CYS A 105 5.15 -21.94 0.58
CA CYS A 105 6.37 -22.25 -0.16
C CYS A 105 7.07 -23.43 0.53
N LEU A 106 6.98 -24.61 -0.06
CA LEU A 106 7.72 -25.79 0.38
C LEU A 106 9.24 -25.55 0.19
N GLY A 107 10.00 -25.49 1.29
CA GLY A 107 11.46 -25.58 1.27
C GLY A 107 12.26 -24.30 1.55
N VAL A 108 11.62 -23.14 1.72
CA VAL A 108 12.28 -21.89 2.14
C VAL A 108 11.44 -21.25 3.22
N ARG A 109 12.07 -20.64 4.25
CA ARG A 109 11.35 -19.94 5.34
C ARG A 109 10.22 -19.12 4.74
N GLN A 110 9.00 -19.46 5.15
CA GLN A 110 7.71 -18.89 4.75
C GLN A 110 7.85 -17.46 4.19
N TRP A 111 7.86 -17.34 2.86
CA TRP A 111 7.74 -16.07 2.17
C TRP A 111 6.28 -15.66 2.25
N LEU A 112 6.02 -14.46 2.73
CA LEU A 112 4.82 -13.74 2.32
C LEU A 112 5.19 -13.16 0.95
N THR A 113 4.95 -13.92 -0.11
CA THR A 113 4.82 -13.30 -1.42
C THR A 113 3.52 -12.51 -1.32
N LEU A 114 3.65 -11.23 -1.00
CA LEU A 114 2.64 -10.21 -1.23
C LEU A 114 2.59 -9.94 -2.75
N GLU A 115 2.57 -11.03 -3.54
CA GLU A 115 1.96 -11.00 -4.84
C GLU A 115 0.50 -10.72 -4.53
N VAL A 116 0.22 -9.43 -4.58
CA VAL A 116 -1.06 -8.91 -4.88
C VAL A 116 -2.02 -8.89 -3.67
N LEU A 117 -1.63 -8.24 -2.59
CA LEU A 117 -2.59 -7.30 -1.99
C LEU A 117 -2.36 -5.98 -2.72
N ARG A 118 -3.40 -5.38 -3.29
CA ARG A 118 -3.33 -3.99 -3.71
C ARG A 118 -3.03 -3.19 -2.45
N ALA A 119 -1.75 -2.98 -2.14
CA ALA A 119 -1.29 -2.00 -1.18
C ALA A 119 -1.54 -0.64 -1.83
N VAL A 120 -2.83 -0.31 -1.87
CA VAL A 120 -3.43 1.00 -2.07
C VAL A 120 -2.70 1.86 -3.10
N SER A 121 -2.89 1.56 -4.39
CA SER A 121 -3.12 2.66 -5.33
C SER A 121 -4.54 3.16 -5.04
N SER A 122 -4.72 4.48 -4.90
CA SER A 122 -5.80 5.05 -4.08
C SER A 122 -7.21 4.82 -4.62
N ASP A 123 -7.34 4.33 -5.87
CA ASP A 123 -8.63 4.00 -6.46
C ASP A 123 -9.46 3.05 -5.57
N SER A 124 -8.81 2.15 -4.80
CA SER A 124 -9.54 1.23 -3.91
C SER A 124 -10.15 1.91 -2.69
N VAL A 125 -9.54 2.97 -2.14
CA VAL A 125 -10.01 3.61 -0.91
C VAL A 125 -11.11 4.63 -1.21
N HIS A 126 -11.03 5.33 -2.36
CA HIS A 126 -12.08 6.27 -2.77
C HIS A 126 -13.41 5.59 -3.13
N HIS A 127 -13.37 4.42 -3.79
CA HIS A 127 -14.59 3.69 -4.15
C HIS A 127 -15.27 2.99 -2.97
N LEU A 128 -14.52 2.57 -1.95
CA LEU A 128 -15.07 1.94 -0.73
C LEU A 128 -15.75 2.96 0.20
N THR A 129 -15.19 4.17 0.35
CA THR A 129 -15.80 5.24 1.14
C THR A 129 -17.08 5.80 0.51
N GLN A 130 -17.17 5.84 -0.83
CA GLN A 130 -18.41 6.20 -1.55
C GLN A 130 -19.50 5.12 -1.42
N ARG A 131 -19.13 3.82 -1.49
CA ARG A 131 -20.09 2.72 -1.30
C ARG A 131 -20.71 2.71 0.10
N LEU A 132 -19.91 2.90 1.15
CA LEU A 132 -20.43 2.92 2.53
C LEU A 132 -21.37 4.10 2.81
N LYS A 133 -21.12 5.27 2.21
CA LYS A 133 -22.02 6.43 2.30
C LYS A 133 -23.35 6.19 1.58
N ASN A 134 -23.35 5.52 0.42
CA ASN A 134 -24.57 5.24 -0.33
C ASN A 134 -25.43 4.10 0.29
N THR A 135 -24.82 3.14 1.00
CA THR A 135 -25.59 2.09 1.70
C THR A 135 -26.28 2.62 2.97
N THR A 136 -25.77 3.70 3.57
CA THR A 136 -26.34 4.28 4.80
C THR A 136 -27.50 5.25 4.52
N MET A 137 -27.65 5.75 3.28
CA MET A 137 -28.77 6.62 2.86
C MET A 137 -29.94 5.87 2.21
N GLY A 138 -29.89 4.53 2.14
CA GLY A 138 -30.93 3.70 1.55
C GLY A 138 -31.81 3.00 2.58
N VAL A 139 -32.53 3.75 3.42
CA VAL A 139 -33.70 3.23 4.13
C VAL A 139 -34.94 3.83 3.47
N PRO A 140 -35.73 3.06 2.71
CA PRO A 140 -37.00 3.54 2.18
C PRO A 140 -38.07 3.53 3.29
N ASN A 141 -38.87 4.59 3.33
CA ASN A 141 -40.22 4.56 3.92
C ASN A 141 -41.15 3.70 3.06
#